data_AF-V2ZHK9-F1
#
_entry.id   AF-V2ZHK9-F1
#
_cell.length_a   1.000
_cell.length_b   1.000
_cell.length_c   1.000
_cell.angle_alpha   90.00
_cell.angle_beta   90.00
_cell.angle_gamma   90.00
#
_symmetry.space_group_name_H-M   'P 1'
#
loop_
_entity.id
_entity.type
_entity.pdbx_description
1 polymer ?
#
loop_
_entity_poly.entity_id
_entity_poly.type
_entity_poly.pdbx_seq_one_letter_code
_entity_poly.pdbx_strand_id
1 'polypeptide(L)'
;MKKALALIIAAALALSLTACGGDSGAGDASTPGESNTGNTDKTGCIVSKGLFVLEPKDGFDLTNEENLSPQEIYMIHVYDIIPDSQKNSEMSLMQYHYTVTLNDANTYESRTMAGGAAQISFVTSSHYTVADDVGTVFAGSDPIRAIAVFRINKNDINENTTVKFTIENSGIFDSSMKFSSNDIQHIDMLDKIFEIEDNPSEYQLASTMFGRAVSINSAVEYLSDHGGLKNDTAVKLTLIAVKCAAKMNLSAAWDGDNNLVYYDYDSDTLLLSPESSVSYVEKAELEADKLINAVSNTYPEVLSATAKLLTAADAFIEQLEICGNPDTYTDDALQQLNSAISNISSARNEIYDFFANR
;
A
#
# COMPACT_ATOMS: atom_id res chain seq x y z
N MET A 1 51.89 -26.91 11.14
CA MET A 1 50.80 -26.55 12.07
C MET A 1 49.54 -26.25 11.26
N LYS A 2 48.52 -27.11 11.41
CA LYS A 2 47.06 -26.85 11.44
C LYS A 2 46.50 -25.87 10.37
N LYS A 3 45.90 -26.37 9.28
CA LYS A 3 44.47 -26.78 9.11
C LYS A 3 43.57 -25.57 8.78
N ALA A 4 43.06 -25.50 7.55
CA ALA A 4 41.64 -25.72 7.16
C ALA A 4 40.78 -24.48 7.48
N LEU A 5 40.03 -23.87 6.55
CA LEU A 5 39.01 -24.48 5.70
C LEU A 5 38.67 -23.50 4.55
N ALA A 6 38.69 -24.00 3.32
CA ALA A 6 38.10 -23.36 2.15
C ALA A 6 36.99 -24.29 1.62
N LEU A 7 35.97 -23.67 1.03
CA LEU A 7 35.09 -24.22 -0.01
C LEU A 7 34.07 -25.31 0.39
N ILE A 8 32.77 -24.99 0.39
CA ILE A 8 31.71 -25.85 -0.16
C ILE A 8 30.62 -24.97 -0.80
N ILE A 9 30.59 -24.97 -2.14
CA ILE A 9 29.44 -24.63 -2.99
C ILE A 9 29.03 -25.94 -3.70
N ALA A 10 27.73 -26.10 -3.89
CA ALA A 10 27.00 -27.06 -4.74
C ALA A 10 26.82 -28.50 -4.22
N ALA A 11 25.56 -28.85 -3.91
CA ALA A 11 24.78 -29.90 -4.58
C ALA A 11 23.72 -30.49 -3.63
N ALA A 12 22.45 -30.15 -3.83
CA ALA A 12 21.30 -30.99 -3.44
C ALA A 12 20.05 -30.56 -4.21
N LEU A 13 20.08 -30.78 -5.53
CA LEU A 13 18.89 -30.81 -6.37
C LEU A 13 18.51 -32.28 -6.58
N ALA A 14 17.22 -32.56 -6.41
CA ALA A 14 16.50 -33.82 -6.67
C ALA A 14 16.71 -34.98 -5.68
N LEU A 15 15.66 -35.31 -4.94
CA LEU A 15 14.90 -36.58 -5.03
C LEU A 15 13.87 -36.68 -3.90
N SER A 16 12.61 -36.30 -4.18
CA SER A 16 11.45 -36.99 -3.60
C SER A 16 10.19 -36.69 -4.41
N LEU A 17 10.06 -37.37 -5.55
CA LEU A 17 8.76 -37.79 -6.06
C LEU A 17 8.34 -38.99 -5.23
N THR A 18 7.34 -38.83 -4.36
CA THR A 18 6.56 -39.96 -3.85
C THR A 18 5.10 -39.75 -4.20
N ALA A 19 4.59 -40.79 -4.87
CA ALA A 19 3.30 -40.86 -5.52
C ALA A 19 2.12 -40.93 -4.55
N CYS A 20 0.96 -40.62 -5.12
CA CYS A 20 -0.40 -40.93 -4.71
C CYS A 20 -0.56 -42.29 -4.00
N GLY A 21 -1.34 -42.30 -2.90
CA GLY A 21 -1.84 -43.51 -2.25
C GLY A 21 -2.66 -43.15 -1.01
N GLY A 22 -3.95 -43.44 -1.02
CA GLY A 22 -4.91 -42.91 -0.06
C GLY A 22 -5.10 -43.69 1.25
N ASP A 23 -5.84 -42.98 2.09
CA ASP A 23 -6.78 -43.40 3.15
C ASP A 23 -6.28 -43.78 4.57
N SER A 24 -7.01 -43.19 5.52
CA SER A 24 -7.30 -43.57 6.91
C SER A 24 -6.27 -43.35 8.03
N GLY A 25 -6.61 -42.43 8.95
CA GLY A 25 -6.56 -42.71 10.40
C GLY A 25 -5.53 -41.97 11.26
N ALA A 26 -6.02 -40.91 11.94
CA ALA A 26 -5.75 -40.50 13.32
C ALA A 26 -4.31 -40.20 13.83
N GLY A 27 -4.17 -39.03 14.47
CA GLY A 27 -3.34 -38.88 15.68
C GLY A 27 -2.26 -37.78 15.66
N ASP A 28 -2.68 -36.54 15.92
CA ASP A 28 -2.10 -35.53 16.83
C ASP A 28 -0.57 -35.46 17.06
N ALA A 29 0.04 -34.32 16.70
CA ALA A 29 1.04 -33.56 17.49
C ALA A 29 1.60 -32.33 16.73
N SER A 30 1.12 -31.15 17.13
CA SER A 30 1.81 -29.86 17.35
C SER A 30 2.89 -29.34 16.37
N THR A 31 2.61 -28.20 15.72
CA THR A 31 3.56 -27.16 15.25
C THR A 31 2.81 -25.79 15.28
N PRO A 32 3.47 -24.65 15.55
CA PRO A 32 2.84 -23.52 16.26
C PRO A 32 2.23 -22.43 15.36
N GLY A 33 1.08 -21.91 15.81
CA GLY A 33 0.79 -20.47 15.84
C GLY A 33 0.45 -19.75 14.54
N GLU A 34 -0.64 -20.14 13.86
CA GLU A 34 -1.42 -19.20 13.04
C GLU A 34 -2.70 -18.86 13.81
N SER A 35 -2.85 -17.59 14.19
CA SER A 35 -4.07 -17.09 14.85
C SER A 35 -4.60 -15.87 14.12
N ASN A 36 -5.59 -16.09 13.25
CA ASN A 36 -6.88 -15.39 13.19
C ASN A 36 -7.64 -15.83 11.93
N THR A 37 -8.14 -17.06 11.92
CA THR A 37 -8.97 -17.57 10.82
C THR A 37 -10.43 -17.61 11.28
N GLY A 38 -11.24 -16.72 10.72
CA GLY A 38 -12.71 -16.86 10.73
C GLY A 38 -13.11 -18.21 10.13
N ASN A 39 -14.15 -18.82 10.67
CA ASN A 39 -14.58 -20.15 10.25
C ASN A 39 -15.28 -20.06 8.87
N THR A 40 -14.67 -20.64 7.83
CA THR A 40 -15.18 -20.68 6.46
C THR A 40 -16.14 -21.85 6.28
N ASP A 41 -17.44 -21.58 6.03
CA ASP A 41 -18.47 -22.63 5.90
C ASP A 41 -18.59 -23.20 4.46
N LYS A 42 -17.94 -22.59 3.45
CA LYS A 42 -17.85 -23.10 2.05
C LYS A 42 -16.51 -22.73 1.39
N THR A 43 -15.81 -23.77 0.93
CA THR A 43 -14.62 -23.86 0.03
C THR A 43 -13.52 -22.79 0.14
N GLY A 44 -12.33 -23.24 0.56
CA GLY A 44 -11.13 -22.43 0.87
C GLY A 44 -10.37 -21.80 -0.29
N CYS A 45 -11.07 -21.36 -1.35
CA CYS A 45 -10.46 -20.55 -2.40
C CYS A 45 -10.44 -19.05 -2.05
N ILE A 46 -11.13 -18.65 -0.97
CA ILE A 46 -11.05 -17.30 -0.39
C ILE A 46 -10.56 -17.45 1.05
N VAL A 47 -9.46 -16.77 1.38
CA VAL A 47 -8.83 -16.81 2.70
C VAL A 47 -8.78 -15.42 3.28
N SER A 48 -9.54 -15.18 4.35
CA SER A 48 -9.49 -13.91 5.08
C SER A 48 -8.09 -13.67 5.66
N LYS A 49 -7.57 -12.46 5.49
CA LYS A 49 -6.29 -11.99 6.05
C LYS A 49 -6.47 -10.99 7.18
N GLY A 50 -7.49 -10.13 7.09
CA GLY A 50 -7.75 -9.16 8.13
C GLY A 50 -9.06 -8.41 7.93
N LEU A 51 -9.73 -8.11 9.04
CA LEU A 51 -10.95 -7.33 9.10
C LEU A 51 -10.70 -6.08 9.93
N PHE A 52 -10.96 -4.92 9.34
CA PHE A 52 -10.63 -3.63 9.92
C PHE A 52 -11.82 -2.69 9.95
N VAL A 53 -11.85 -1.83 10.96
CA VAL A 53 -12.74 -0.66 11.02
C VAL A 53 -11.86 0.58 11.14
N LEU A 54 -12.04 1.54 10.23
CA LEU A 54 -11.24 2.75 10.16
C LEU A 54 -11.87 3.86 11.03
N GLU A 55 -11.20 4.21 12.11
CA GLU A 55 -11.53 5.26 13.07
C GLU A 55 -10.45 6.35 13.06
N PRO A 56 -10.49 7.29 12.09
CA PRO A 56 -9.42 8.28 11.92
C PRO A 56 -9.18 9.08 13.20
N LYS A 57 -7.91 9.26 13.56
CA LYS A 57 -7.49 10.20 14.60
C LYS A 57 -7.38 11.62 14.03
N ASP A 58 -7.30 12.60 14.94
CA ASP A 58 -6.99 13.99 14.60
C ASP A 58 -5.74 14.05 13.69
N GLY A 59 -5.90 14.61 12.49
CA GLY A 59 -4.82 14.77 11.51
C GLY A 59 -4.90 13.85 10.28
N PHE A 60 -5.72 12.79 10.28
CA PHE A 60 -6.04 12.03 9.07
C PHE A 60 -7.43 12.42 8.59
N ASP A 61 -7.48 13.48 7.78
CA ASP A 61 -8.74 14.08 7.34
C ASP A 61 -9.38 13.26 6.22
N LEU A 62 -10.53 12.65 6.51
CA LEU A 62 -11.38 11.95 5.56
C LEU A 62 -12.67 12.74 5.23
N THR A 63 -12.73 14.04 5.55
CA THR A 63 -13.94 14.86 5.35
C THR A 63 -14.37 14.87 3.89
N ASN A 64 -13.40 14.92 2.96
CA ASN A 64 -13.65 14.88 1.52
C ASN A 64 -13.63 13.45 0.96
N GLU A 65 -13.52 12.44 1.82
CA GLU A 65 -13.55 11.02 1.47
C GLU A 65 -15.00 10.56 1.29
N GLU A 66 -15.48 10.60 0.04
CA GLU A 66 -16.79 10.12 -0.40
C GLU A 66 -18.03 10.60 0.38
N ASN A 67 -17.89 11.66 1.20
CA ASN A 67 -18.91 12.28 2.05
C ASN A 67 -19.67 11.28 2.95
N LEU A 68 -18.96 10.52 3.79
CA LEU A 68 -19.60 9.71 4.82
C LEU A 68 -20.56 10.55 5.68
N SER A 69 -21.75 10.03 5.96
CA SER A 69 -22.60 10.62 6.99
C SER A 69 -21.97 10.44 8.37
N PRO A 70 -22.36 11.24 9.38
CA PRO A 70 -21.84 11.09 10.75
C PRO A 70 -22.15 9.74 11.42
N GLN A 71 -22.99 8.90 10.80
CA GLN A 71 -23.35 7.57 11.27
C GLN A 71 -22.63 6.46 10.49
N GLU A 72 -21.89 6.79 9.44
CA GLU A 72 -21.17 5.82 8.63
C GLU A 72 -19.70 5.73 9.05
N ILE A 73 -19.13 4.54 8.85
CA ILE A 73 -17.72 4.24 9.03
C ILE A 73 -17.30 3.23 7.97
N TYR A 74 -16.00 3.19 7.65
CA TYR A 74 -15.47 2.19 6.73
C TYR A 74 -15.14 0.90 7.49
N MET A 75 -15.64 -0.21 6.97
CA MET A 75 -15.16 -1.56 7.28
C MET A 75 -14.40 -2.09 6.06
N ILE A 76 -13.23 -2.66 6.30
CA ILE A 76 -12.30 -3.11 5.25
C ILE A 76 -12.01 -4.58 5.49
N HIS A 77 -12.09 -5.38 4.44
CA HIS A 77 -11.70 -6.79 4.48
C HIS A 77 -10.60 -7.03 3.47
N VAL A 78 -9.47 -7.55 3.96
CA VAL A 78 -8.36 -8.01 3.13
C VAL A 78 -8.35 -9.53 3.14
N TYR A 79 -8.20 -10.13 1.96
CA TYR A 79 -8.31 -11.56 1.74
C TYR A 79 -7.44 -12.00 0.56
N ASP A 80 -7.04 -13.26 0.56
CA ASP A 80 -6.41 -13.89 -0.60
C ASP A 80 -7.46 -14.64 -1.41
N ILE A 81 -7.37 -14.49 -2.73
CA ILE A 81 -8.03 -15.37 -3.70
C ILE A 81 -7.00 -16.42 -4.09
N ILE A 82 -7.29 -17.69 -3.79
CA ILE A 82 -6.43 -18.84 -4.08
C ILE A 82 -6.85 -19.43 -5.43
N PRO A 83 -6.04 -19.28 -6.50
CA PRO A 83 -6.39 -19.78 -7.82
C PRO A 83 -6.51 -21.31 -7.84
N ASP A 84 -7.43 -21.82 -8.67
CA ASP A 84 -7.50 -23.25 -8.92
C ASP A 84 -6.24 -23.73 -9.66
N SER A 85 -5.78 -24.94 -9.37
CA SER A 85 -4.55 -25.45 -10.00
C SER A 85 -4.70 -25.87 -11.47
N GLN A 86 -5.93 -26.05 -11.97
CA GLN A 86 -6.23 -26.67 -13.26
C GLN A 86 -7.05 -25.79 -14.20
N LYS A 87 -7.88 -24.87 -13.69
CA LYS A 87 -8.87 -24.17 -14.50
C LYS A 87 -8.97 -22.68 -14.16
N ASN A 88 -8.82 -21.84 -15.20
CA ASN A 88 -9.12 -20.41 -15.10
C ASN A 88 -10.58 -20.19 -14.69
N SER A 89 -10.81 -19.13 -13.93
CA SER A 89 -12.14 -18.79 -13.43
C SER A 89 -12.38 -17.29 -13.53
N GLU A 90 -13.63 -16.90 -13.79
CA GLU A 90 -14.02 -15.50 -13.97
C GLU A 90 -14.62 -14.95 -12.67
N MET A 91 -14.12 -13.80 -12.24
CA MET A 91 -14.57 -13.06 -11.07
C MET A 91 -14.91 -11.59 -11.38
N SER A 92 -15.01 -11.22 -12.66
CA SER A 92 -15.25 -9.85 -13.14
C SER A 92 -16.55 -9.19 -12.65
N LEU A 93 -17.45 -9.92 -11.98
CA LEU A 93 -18.68 -9.38 -11.38
C LEU A 93 -18.67 -9.46 -9.85
N MET A 94 -17.57 -9.87 -9.22
CA MET A 94 -17.49 -10.10 -7.77
C MET A 94 -17.91 -8.86 -6.97
N GLN A 95 -17.55 -7.66 -7.43
CA GLN A 95 -17.92 -6.39 -6.78
C GLN A 95 -19.44 -6.27 -6.49
N TYR A 96 -20.30 -6.82 -7.35
CA TYR A 96 -21.77 -6.76 -7.19
C TYR A 96 -22.33 -7.85 -6.30
N HIS A 97 -21.49 -8.80 -5.90
CA HIS A 97 -21.88 -9.99 -5.17
C HIS A 97 -21.07 -10.20 -3.90
N TYR A 98 -20.30 -9.19 -3.51
CA TYR A 98 -19.58 -9.16 -2.26
C TYR A 98 -20.32 -8.30 -1.24
N THR A 99 -20.86 -8.95 -0.22
CA THR A 99 -21.63 -8.29 0.85
C THR A 99 -21.09 -8.63 2.23
N VAL A 100 -21.41 -7.78 3.19
CA VAL A 100 -21.23 -8.02 4.62
C VAL A 100 -22.57 -7.87 5.34
N THR A 101 -22.95 -8.90 6.08
CA THR A 101 -24.10 -8.85 7.01
C THR A 101 -23.58 -8.69 8.44
N LEU A 102 -24.02 -7.64 9.13
CA LEU A 102 -23.73 -7.40 10.53
C LEU A 102 -24.91 -7.79 11.41
N ASN A 103 -24.62 -8.47 12.52
CA ASN A 103 -25.60 -8.84 13.57
C ASN A 103 -26.80 -9.63 13.04
N ASP A 104 -26.60 -10.40 11.96
CA ASP A 104 -27.65 -11.12 11.22
C ASP A 104 -28.83 -10.23 10.77
N ALA A 105 -28.64 -8.91 10.68
CA ALA A 105 -29.70 -7.94 10.46
C ALA A 105 -29.45 -7.02 9.27
N ASN A 106 -28.35 -6.26 9.29
CA ASN A 106 -28.07 -5.23 8.29
C ASN A 106 -27.05 -5.75 7.28
N THR A 107 -27.34 -5.62 5.99
CA THR A 107 -26.44 -6.06 4.91
C THR A 107 -25.96 -4.87 4.10
N TYR A 108 -24.65 -4.84 3.85
CA TYR A 108 -23.95 -3.79 3.13
C TYR A 108 -23.22 -4.38 1.93
N GLU A 109 -23.20 -3.64 0.83
CA GLU A 109 -22.51 -4.03 -0.40
C GLU A 109 -21.09 -3.46 -0.40
N SER A 110 -20.16 -4.21 -0.99
CA SER A 110 -18.83 -3.71 -1.28
C SER A 110 -18.92 -2.52 -2.24
N ARG A 111 -18.05 -1.53 -2.05
CA ARG A 111 -17.95 -0.39 -2.96
C ARG A 111 -16.88 -0.68 -4.02
N THR A 112 -17.26 -0.56 -5.29
CA THR A 112 -16.35 -0.38 -6.44
C THR A 112 -15.46 0.83 -6.20
N MET A 113 -14.16 0.76 -6.54
CA MET A 113 -13.16 1.82 -6.38
C MET A 113 -13.57 2.91 -5.37
N ALA A 114 -13.23 2.73 -4.11
CA ALA A 114 -13.42 3.73 -3.07
C ALA A 114 -13.06 5.13 -3.59
N GLY A 115 -14.06 5.96 -3.87
CA GLY A 115 -13.94 7.17 -4.69
C GLY A 115 -13.28 8.36 -4.00
N GLY A 116 -12.60 8.14 -2.88
CA GLY A 116 -11.90 9.18 -2.15
C GLY A 116 -10.38 9.02 -2.25
N ALA A 117 -9.67 10.13 -2.13
CA ALA A 117 -8.24 10.21 -2.38
C ALA A 117 -7.43 9.28 -1.46
N ALA A 118 -7.86 9.12 -0.20
CA ALA A 118 -7.15 8.29 0.77
C ALA A 118 -7.22 6.80 0.41
N GLN A 119 -8.41 6.31 0.07
CA GLN A 119 -8.58 4.91 -0.29
C GLN A 119 -7.99 4.57 -1.66
N ILE A 120 -8.14 5.45 -2.68
CA ILE A 120 -7.54 5.23 -4.01
C ILE A 120 -6.03 5.13 -3.90
N SER A 121 -5.41 6.11 -3.23
CA SER A 121 -3.96 6.13 -3.06
C SER A 121 -3.49 4.91 -2.27
N PHE A 122 -4.16 4.53 -1.18
CA PHE A 122 -3.79 3.34 -0.42
C PHE A 122 -3.89 2.04 -1.23
N VAL A 123 -5.01 1.80 -1.92
CA VAL A 123 -5.20 0.61 -2.76
C VAL A 123 -4.12 0.56 -3.84
N THR A 124 -3.88 1.68 -4.51
CA THR A 124 -2.85 1.79 -5.56
C THR A 124 -1.47 1.50 -4.99
N SER A 125 -1.10 2.14 -3.87
CA SER A 125 0.19 2.01 -3.19
C SER A 125 0.43 0.63 -2.59
N SER A 126 -0.60 0.00 -2.01
CA SER A 126 -0.52 -1.33 -1.38
C SER A 126 -0.39 -2.47 -2.38
N HIS A 127 -0.56 -2.17 -3.66
CA HIS A 127 -0.59 -3.15 -4.72
C HIS A 127 -1.70 -4.23 -4.56
N TYR A 128 -2.67 -4.06 -3.67
CA TYR A 128 -3.79 -4.99 -3.49
C TYR A 128 -4.82 -4.86 -4.61
N THR A 129 -5.40 -6.00 -5.02
CA THR A 129 -6.43 -6.02 -6.06
C THR A 129 -7.79 -5.69 -5.47
N VAL A 130 -8.50 -4.71 -6.05
CA VAL A 130 -9.88 -4.42 -5.68
C VAL A 130 -10.85 -5.36 -6.38
N ALA A 131 -12.05 -5.51 -5.82
CA ALA A 131 -13.02 -6.52 -6.25
C ALA A 131 -13.49 -6.39 -7.71
N ASP A 132 -13.39 -5.19 -8.27
CA ASP A 132 -13.69 -4.84 -9.66
C ASP A 132 -12.57 -5.19 -10.65
N ASP A 133 -11.33 -5.22 -10.18
CA ASP A 133 -10.14 -5.43 -11.01
C ASP A 133 -9.66 -6.90 -11.04
N VAL A 134 -10.31 -7.81 -10.31
CA VAL A 134 -9.90 -9.23 -10.28
C VAL A 134 -9.98 -9.89 -11.66
N GLY A 135 -11.05 -9.61 -12.43
CA GLY A 135 -11.22 -10.13 -13.79
C GLY A 135 -11.11 -11.66 -13.88
N THR A 136 -10.15 -12.14 -14.68
CA THR A 136 -9.85 -13.57 -14.86
C THR A 136 -8.79 -14.02 -13.85
N VAL A 137 -9.13 -15.02 -13.03
CA VAL A 137 -8.17 -15.72 -12.15
C VAL A 137 -7.57 -16.90 -12.91
N PHE A 138 -6.27 -16.83 -13.20
CA PHE A 138 -5.55 -17.83 -13.98
C PHE A 138 -5.17 -19.07 -13.15
N ALA A 139 -5.29 -20.24 -13.76
CA ALA A 139 -4.99 -21.48 -13.08
C ALA A 139 -3.52 -21.59 -12.69
N GLY A 140 -3.24 -22.01 -11.46
CA GLY A 140 -1.89 -22.26 -10.96
C GLY A 140 -1.02 -21.00 -10.80
N SER A 141 -1.61 -19.80 -10.87
CA SER A 141 -0.90 -18.58 -10.49
C SER A 141 -0.76 -18.46 -8.98
N ASP A 142 0.05 -17.51 -8.54
CA ASP A 142 0.17 -17.18 -7.12
C ASP A 142 -1.16 -16.61 -6.57
N PRO A 143 -1.39 -16.70 -5.25
CA PRO A 143 -2.52 -16.05 -4.59
C PRO A 143 -2.62 -14.56 -4.92
N ILE A 144 -3.84 -14.09 -5.15
CA ILE A 144 -4.12 -12.68 -5.39
C ILE A 144 -4.55 -12.05 -4.05
N ARG A 145 -3.73 -11.15 -3.51
CA ARG A 145 -4.10 -10.33 -2.36
C ARG A 145 -5.12 -9.29 -2.79
N ALA A 146 -6.31 -9.35 -2.22
CA ALA A 146 -7.43 -8.49 -2.56
C ALA A 146 -7.99 -7.73 -1.35
N ILE A 147 -8.61 -6.59 -1.64
CA ILE A 147 -9.21 -5.68 -0.66
C ILE A 147 -10.62 -5.31 -1.06
N ALA A 148 -11.52 -5.28 -0.08
CA ALA A 148 -12.89 -4.81 -0.23
C ALA A 148 -13.23 -3.82 0.87
N VAL A 149 -13.88 -2.72 0.49
CA VAL A 149 -14.30 -1.68 1.42
C VAL A 149 -15.83 -1.58 1.45
N PHE A 150 -16.37 -1.37 2.65
CA PHE A 150 -17.79 -1.28 2.94
C PHE A 150 -18.05 -0.01 3.74
N ARG A 151 -19.12 0.71 3.39
CA ARG A 151 -19.66 1.79 4.23
C ARG A 151 -20.75 1.20 5.10
N ILE A 152 -20.52 1.16 6.40
CA ILE A 152 -21.44 0.52 7.35
C ILE A 152 -21.96 1.55 8.35
N ASN A 153 -23.10 1.27 8.99
CA ASN A 153 -23.55 2.06 10.12
C ASN A 153 -22.66 1.77 11.32
N LYS A 154 -22.02 2.81 11.88
CA LYS A 154 -21.12 2.68 13.04
C LYS A 154 -21.81 2.06 14.27
N ASN A 155 -23.13 2.21 14.39
CA ASN A 155 -23.90 1.64 15.51
C ASN A 155 -24.05 0.11 15.42
N ASP A 156 -23.71 -0.50 14.28
CA ASP A 156 -23.69 -1.96 14.13
C ASP A 156 -22.40 -2.60 14.69
N ILE A 157 -21.40 -1.78 15.03
CA ILE A 157 -20.13 -2.21 15.62
C ILE A 157 -20.16 -1.99 17.14
N ASN A 158 -19.99 -3.06 17.90
CA ASN A 158 -19.92 -3.10 19.36
C ASN A 158 -19.24 -4.42 19.83
N GLU A 159 -19.11 -4.61 21.14
CA GLU A 159 -18.43 -5.77 21.71
C GLU A 159 -19.08 -7.14 21.40
N ASN A 160 -20.33 -7.15 20.93
CA ASN A 160 -21.08 -8.36 20.58
C ASN A 160 -21.31 -8.50 19.06
N THR A 161 -20.63 -7.70 18.24
CA THR A 161 -20.84 -7.72 16.80
C THR A 161 -20.56 -9.10 16.21
N THR A 162 -21.46 -9.55 15.34
CA THR A 162 -21.22 -10.68 14.44
C THR A 162 -21.11 -10.17 13.01
N VAL A 163 -20.16 -10.72 12.25
CA VAL A 163 -19.90 -10.31 10.87
C VAL A 163 -19.99 -11.54 9.98
N LYS A 164 -20.74 -11.44 8.89
CA LYS A 164 -20.81 -12.48 7.86
C LYS A 164 -20.50 -11.89 6.50
N PHE A 165 -19.31 -12.17 5.98
CA PHE A 165 -18.97 -11.87 4.60
C PHE A 165 -19.52 -12.96 3.68
N THR A 166 -20.09 -12.53 2.57
CA THR A 166 -20.67 -13.42 1.55
C THR A 166 -20.20 -12.97 0.17
N ILE A 167 -19.57 -13.89 -0.56
CA ILE A 167 -19.25 -13.76 -1.99
C ILE A 167 -20.14 -14.75 -2.73
N GLU A 168 -20.94 -14.26 -3.66
CA GLU A 168 -21.85 -15.06 -4.48
C GLU A 168 -21.55 -14.89 -5.98
N ASN A 169 -22.12 -15.78 -6.80
CA ASN A 169 -22.07 -15.73 -8.27
C ASN A 169 -20.64 -15.61 -8.85
N SER A 170 -19.64 -16.10 -8.11
CA SER A 170 -18.23 -16.16 -8.46
C SER A 170 -17.76 -17.62 -8.65
N GLY A 171 -18.70 -18.57 -8.66
CA GLY A 171 -18.44 -19.97 -9.01
C GLY A 171 -17.71 -20.71 -7.90
N ILE A 172 -16.48 -21.16 -8.18
CA ILE A 172 -15.68 -21.88 -7.17
C ILE A 172 -15.25 -21.00 -5.99
N PHE A 173 -15.35 -19.69 -6.16
CA PHE A 173 -15.01 -18.68 -5.16
C PHE A 173 -16.22 -18.24 -4.31
N ASP A 174 -17.41 -18.80 -4.57
CA ASP A 174 -18.57 -18.58 -3.72
C ASP A 174 -18.24 -18.98 -2.29
N SER A 175 -18.32 -18.04 -1.36
CA SER A 175 -17.84 -18.22 0.00
C SER A 175 -18.72 -17.50 1.01
N SER A 176 -18.76 -18.08 2.22
CA SER A 176 -19.40 -17.48 3.38
C SER A 176 -18.45 -17.62 4.56
N MET A 177 -18.07 -16.48 5.13
CA MET A 177 -17.12 -16.39 6.23
C MET A 177 -17.79 -15.69 7.41
N LYS A 178 -17.62 -16.24 8.61
CA LYS A 178 -18.19 -15.67 9.84
C LYS A 178 -17.07 -15.24 10.79
N PHE A 179 -17.27 -14.07 11.39
CA PHE A 179 -16.38 -13.45 12.35
C PHE A 179 -17.17 -12.89 13.52
N SER A 180 -16.45 -12.61 14.59
CA SER A 180 -16.91 -11.97 15.81
C SER A 180 -16.25 -10.60 15.98
N SER A 181 -16.69 -9.84 16.98
CA SER A 181 -16.07 -8.58 17.39
C SER A 181 -14.57 -8.70 17.68
N ASN A 182 -14.11 -9.83 18.20
CA ASN A 182 -12.68 -10.06 18.49
C ASN A 182 -11.80 -10.16 17.24
N ASP A 183 -12.39 -10.42 16.07
CA ASP A 183 -11.68 -10.50 14.80
C ASP A 183 -11.55 -9.13 14.12
N ILE A 184 -12.27 -8.11 14.62
CA ILE A 184 -12.27 -6.74 14.09
C ILE A 184 -11.11 -5.97 14.69
N GLN A 185 -10.22 -5.46 13.83
CA GLN A 185 -9.14 -4.56 14.21
C GLN A 185 -9.57 -3.11 14.00
N HIS A 186 -9.54 -2.30 15.06
CA HIS A 186 -9.80 -0.87 14.97
C HIS A 186 -8.50 -0.15 14.63
N ILE A 187 -8.46 0.50 13.48
CA ILE A 187 -7.29 1.20 12.95
C ILE A 187 -7.60 2.67 12.78
N ASP A 188 -6.60 3.53 13.00
CA ASP A 188 -6.72 4.99 12.86
C ASP A 188 -6.11 5.51 11.54
N MET A 189 -5.49 4.63 10.77
CA MET A 189 -4.94 4.89 9.44
C MET A 189 -4.91 3.61 8.59
N LEU A 190 -4.96 3.77 7.28
CA LEU A 190 -4.96 2.66 6.33
C LEU A 190 -3.66 1.85 6.37
N ASP A 191 -2.52 2.48 6.62
CA ASP A 191 -1.22 1.79 6.70
C ASP A 191 -1.19 0.66 7.74
N LYS A 192 -1.99 0.72 8.81
CA LYS A 192 -2.08 -0.34 9.82
C LYS A 192 -2.63 -1.66 9.26
N ILE A 193 -3.23 -1.63 8.07
CA ILE A 193 -3.61 -2.85 7.35
C ILE A 193 -2.37 -3.69 7.00
N PHE A 194 -1.19 -3.09 6.82
CA PHE A 194 0.04 -3.82 6.49
C PHE A 194 0.55 -4.74 7.61
N GLU A 195 0.00 -4.66 8.84
CA GLU A 195 0.33 -5.60 9.92
C GLU A 195 -0.03 -7.06 9.60
N ILE A 196 -0.82 -7.31 8.55
CA ILE A 196 -1.12 -8.66 8.04
C ILE A 196 -0.01 -9.24 7.15
N GLU A 197 0.96 -8.42 6.74
CA GLU A 197 2.03 -8.83 5.85
C GLU A 197 3.19 -9.47 6.62
N ASP A 198 3.98 -10.30 5.93
CA ASP A 198 5.11 -11.00 6.56
C ASP A 198 6.18 -10.03 7.11
N ASN A 199 6.35 -8.87 6.46
CA ASN A 199 7.26 -7.80 6.89
C ASN A 199 6.53 -6.45 6.85
N PRO A 200 5.67 -6.14 7.84
CA PRO A 200 4.77 -4.98 7.79
C PRO A 200 5.47 -3.65 7.51
N SER A 201 6.59 -3.39 8.21
CA SER A 201 7.32 -2.12 8.09
C SER A 201 7.99 -1.96 6.72
N GLU A 202 8.52 -3.04 6.13
CA GLU A 202 9.09 -2.98 4.78
C GLU A 202 8.00 -2.77 3.73
N TYR A 203 6.89 -3.49 3.87
CA TYR A 203 5.75 -3.36 2.96
C TYR A 203 5.17 -1.94 2.97
N GLN A 204 4.95 -1.39 4.17
CA GLN A 204 4.49 -0.02 4.36
C GLN A 204 5.45 0.97 3.71
N LEU A 205 6.75 0.85 3.99
CA LEU A 205 7.75 1.78 3.48
C LEU A 205 7.86 1.71 1.94
N ALA A 206 7.90 0.51 1.37
CA ALA A 206 7.93 0.31 -0.08
C ALA A 206 6.68 0.89 -0.76
N SER A 207 5.51 0.72 -0.14
CA SER A 207 4.23 1.22 -0.65
C SER A 207 4.16 2.75 -0.70
N THR A 208 4.99 3.47 0.06
CA THR A 208 5.07 4.94 -0.07
C THR A 208 5.58 5.42 -1.43
N MET A 209 6.21 4.55 -2.23
CA MET A 209 6.87 4.99 -3.47
C MET A 209 5.93 5.56 -4.52
N PHE A 210 4.70 5.06 -4.60
CA PHE A 210 3.70 5.63 -5.49
C PHE A 210 3.47 7.12 -5.17
N GLY A 211 3.14 7.41 -3.91
CA GLY A 211 2.92 8.78 -3.44
C GLY A 211 4.13 9.68 -3.64
N ARG A 212 5.34 9.20 -3.29
CA ARG A 212 6.59 9.95 -3.47
C ARG A 212 6.84 10.32 -4.93
N ALA A 213 6.71 9.35 -5.83
CA ALA A 213 6.95 9.56 -7.24
C ALA A 213 6.00 10.60 -7.84
N VAL A 214 4.70 10.50 -7.51
CA VAL A 214 3.70 11.46 -7.96
C VAL A 214 3.99 12.85 -7.40
N SER A 215 4.19 12.98 -6.09
CA SER A 215 4.39 14.29 -5.44
C SER A 215 5.68 15.00 -5.86
N ILE A 216 6.79 14.26 -6.00
CA ILE A 216 8.06 14.84 -6.47
C ILE A 216 7.86 15.39 -7.90
N ASN A 217 7.23 14.62 -8.79
CA ASN A 217 7.02 15.06 -10.15
C ASN A 217 6.05 16.26 -10.22
N SER A 218 4.95 16.24 -9.47
CA SER A 218 4.00 17.36 -9.41
C SER A 218 4.65 18.65 -8.89
N ALA A 219 5.55 18.55 -7.91
CA ALA A 219 6.32 19.71 -7.43
C ALA A 219 7.24 20.27 -8.52
N VAL A 220 7.89 19.41 -9.30
CA VAL A 220 8.73 19.83 -10.44
C VAL A 220 7.90 20.50 -11.53
N GLU A 221 6.72 19.97 -11.86
CA GLU A 221 5.78 20.58 -12.81
C GLU A 221 5.28 21.94 -12.31
N TYR A 222 4.97 22.05 -11.02
CA TYR A 222 4.57 23.30 -10.38
C TYR A 222 5.59 24.43 -10.62
N LEU A 223 6.89 24.14 -10.50
CA LEU A 223 7.94 25.12 -10.78
C LEU A 223 7.81 25.70 -12.20
N SER A 224 7.62 24.84 -13.20
CA SER A 224 7.46 25.25 -14.60
C SER A 224 6.21 26.11 -14.78
N ASP A 225 5.07 25.66 -14.23
CA ASP A 225 3.77 26.30 -14.41
C ASP A 225 3.66 27.66 -13.72
N HIS A 226 4.52 27.93 -12.73
CA HIS A 226 4.47 29.12 -11.89
C HIS A 226 5.64 30.09 -12.12
N GLY A 227 6.23 30.09 -13.32
CA GLY A 227 7.23 31.09 -13.74
C GLY A 227 8.69 30.68 -13.53
N GLY A 228 8.93 29.42 -13.16
CA GLY A 228 10.25 28.81 -13.08
C GLY A 228 11.20 29.53 -12.13
N LEU A 229 12.48 29.54 -12.50
CA LEU A 229 13.56 30.16 -11.72
C LEU A 229 13.41 31.67 -11.48
N LYS A 230 12.47 32.35 -12.17
CA LYS A 230 12.22 33.79 -12.00
C LYS A 230 11.23 34.09 -10.88
N ASN A 231 10.60 33.07 -10.31
CA ASN A 231 9.63 33.20 -9.23
C ASN A 231 10.18 32.57 -7.95
N ASP A 232 10.73 33.40 -7.06
CA ASP A 232 11.32 32.98 -5.79
C ASP A 232 10.36 32.15 -4.93
N THR A 233 9.05 32.47 -4.96
CA THR A 233 8.04 31.70 -4.23
C THR A 233 7.89 30.30 -4.82
N ALA A 234 7.83 30.19 -6.14
CA ALA A 234 7.73 28.89 -6.81
C ALA A 234 8.96 28.02 -6.54
N VAL A 235 10.16 28.61 -6.60
CA VAL A 235 11.42 27.93 -6.25
C VAL A 235 11.38 27.39 -4.82
N LYS A 236 11.01 28.22 -3.83
CA LYS A 236 10.96 27.82 -2.42
C LYS A 236 9.94 26.72 -2.14
N LEU A 237 8.72 26.86 -2.66
CA LEU A 237 7.66 25.86 -2.47
C LEU A 237 8.05 24.52 -3.12
N THR A 238 8.61 24.56 -4.33
CA THR A 238 9.08 23.36 -5.02
C THR A 238 10.19 22.66 -4.23
N LEU A 239 11.16 23.42 -3.73
CA LEU A 239 12.26 22.88 -2.94
C LEU A 239 11.77 22.18 -1.67
N ILE A 240 10.83 22.80 -0.96
CA ILE A 240 10.21 22.23 0.25
C ILE A 240 9.46 20.94 -0.12
N ALA A 241 8.58 20.99 -1.13
CA ALA A 241 7.78 19.84 -1.52
C ALA A 241 8.63 18.64 -1.95
N VAL A 242 9.67 18.85 -2.76
CA VAL A 242 10.58 17.76 -3.18
C VAL A 242 11.37 17.21 -2.00
N LYS A 243 11.89 18.07 -1.10
CA LYS A 243 12.59 17.61 0.12
C LYS A 243 11.67 16.76 1.00
N CYS A 244 10.46 17.21 1.23
CA CYS A 244 9.50 16.51 2.08
C CYS A 244 9.10 15.15 1.47
N ALA A 245 8.75 15.12 0.19
CA ALA A 245 8.39 13.88 -0.49
C ALA A 245 9.56 12.89 -0.63
N ALA A 246 10.80 13.37 -0.81
CA ALA A 246 11.96 12.49 -0.96
C ALA A 246 12.57 12.02 0.37
N LYS A 247 12.45 12.82 1.44
CA LYS A 247 13.27 12.65 2.67
C LYS A 247 12.48 12.47 3.95
N MET A 248 11.15 12.57 3.96
CA MET A 248 10.36 12.32 5.17
C MET A 248 9.70 10.95 5.14
N ASN A 249 9.39 10.40 6.31
CA ASN A 249 8.49 9.26 6.43
C ASN A 249 7.05 9.68 6.11
N LEU A 250 6.35 8.82 5.36
CA LEU A 250 5.04 9.12 4.76
C LEU A 250 4.09 7.94 4.96
N SER A 251 2.80 8.20 4.97
CA SER A 251 1.82 7.12 4.78
C SER A 251 1.82 6.66 3.32
N ALA A 252 1.43 5.40 3.10
CA ALA A 252 1.12 4.90 1.76
C ALA A 252 -0.20 5.50 1.21
N ALA A 253 -1.05 6.01 2.09
CA ALA A 253 -2.27 6.73 1.78
C ALA A 253 -2.05 8.25 1.77
N TRP A 254 -2.85 8.93 0.95
CA TRP A 254 -3.06 10.38 1.01
C TRP A 254 -4.22 10.70 1.95
N ASP A 255 -4.42 11.98 2.27
CA ASP A 255 -5.64 12.42 2.94
C ASP A 255 -6.79 12.60 1.93
N GLY A 256 -7.99 12.93 2.43
CA GLY A 256 -9.16 13.21 1.60
C GLY A 256 -8.99 14.41 0.64
N ASP A 257 -7.95 15.23 0.83
CA ASP A 257 -7.63 16.39 0.00
C ASP A 257 -6.56 16.11 -1.08
N ASN A 258 -6.11 14.86 -1.23
CA ASN A 258 -5.01 14.44 -2.10
C ASN A 258 -3.63 14.95 -1.67
N ASN A 259 -3.43 15.24 -0.38
CA ASN A 259 -2.12 15.59 0.13
C ASN A 259 -1.39 14.37 0.68
N LEU A 260 -0.06 14.41 0.60
CA LEU A 260 0.78 13.46 1.32
C LEU A 260 0.54 13.56 2.82
N VAL A 261 0.35 12.41 3.46
CA VAL A 261 0.25 12.31 4.91
C VAL A 261 1.64 11.98 5.45
N TYR A 262 2.18 12.86 6.28
CA TYR A 262 3.45 12.67 6.95
C TYR A 262 3.26 11.84 8.21
N TYR A 263 4.08 10.82 8.38
CA TYR A 263 3.88 9.86 9.45
C TYR A 263 5.21 9.43 10.04
N ASP A 264 5.33 9.54 11.35
CA ASP A 264 6.47 9.01 12.09
C ASP A 264 6.17 7.57 12.53
N TYR A 265 6.81 6.61 11.86
CA TYR A 265 6.67 5.19 12.15
C TYR A 265 7.14 4.82 13.57
N ASP A 266 8.12 5.54 14.13
CA ASP A 266 8.69 5.18 15.44
C ASP A 266 7.76 5.60 16.59
N SER A 267 7.04 6.70 16.42
CA SER A 267 6.12 7.25 17.42
C SER A 267 4.64 7.00 17.14
N ASP A 268 4.31 6.31 16.05
CA ASP A 268 2.93 6.10 15.57
C ASP A 268 2.13 7.42 15.54
N THR A 269 2.75 8.48 15.00
CA THR A 269 2.21 9.84 15.07
C THR A 269 2.16 10.51 13.69
N LEU A 270 1.00 11.09 13.37
CA LEU A 270 0.81 11.94 12.20
C LEU A 270 1.53 13.29 12.40
N LEU A 271 2.30 13.70 11.41
CA LEU A 271 3.01 14.96 11.42
C LEU A 271 2.21 16.00 10.63
N LEU A 272 2.16 17.23 11.16
CA LEU A 272 1.54 18.36 10.45
C LEU A 272 2.30 18.67 9.16
N SER A 273 1.56 19.16 8.15
CA SER A 273 2.15 19.60 6.89
C SER A 273 3.31 20.60 7.14
N PRO A 274 4.45 20.41 6.46
CA PRO A 274 5.65 21.23 6.61
C PRO A 274 5.47 22.70 6.16
N GLU A 275 4.31 23.05 5.57
CA GLU A 275 3.95 24.44 5.23
C GLU A 275 3.56 25.29 6.44
N SER A 276 3.33 24.68 7.61
CA SER A 276 3.11 25.44 8.84
C SER A 276 4.40 26.14 9.29
N SER A 277 4.32 27.43 9.61
CA SER A 277 5.47 28.28 10.00
C SER A 277 6.12 27.92 11.35
N VAL A 278 5.74 26.76 11.91
CA VAL A 278 6.23 26.23 13.18
C VAL A 278 7.07 25.00 12.84
N SER A 279 8.39 25.17 12.90
CA SER A 279 9.41 24.12 12.69
C SER A 279 9.00 22.76 13.25
N TYR A 280 9.26 21.67 12.53
CA TYR A 280 9.94 20.45 13.04
C TYR A 280 10.09 19.44 11.88
N VAL A 281 11.10 19.67 11.02
CA VAL A 281 11.54 18.67 10.01
C VAL A 281 12.38 17.56 10.65
N GLU A 282 12.84 17.74 11.90
CA GLU A 282 13.82 16.85 12.55
C GLU A 282 13.28 15.51 13.09
N LYS A 283 11.98 15.20 12.98
CA LYS A 283 11.42 14.05 13.73
C LYS A 283 11.19 12.77 12.96
N ALA A 284 11.17 12.77 11.63
CA ALA A 284 10.95 11.55 10.86
C ALA A 284 11.65 11.60 9.50
N GLU A 285 12.98 11.82 9.51
CA GLU A 285 13.78 11.71 8.31
C GLU A 285 13.85 10.24 7.86
N LEU A 286 13.60 10.04 6.57
CA LEU A 286 13.74 8.77 5.91
C LEU A 286 15.22 8.47 5.67
N GLU A 287 15.65 7.29 6.09
CA GLU A 287 16.91 6.72 5.62
C GLU A 287 16.71 6.12 4.22
N ALA A 288 17.28 6.73 3.19
CA ALA A 288 17.12 6.29 1.81
C ALA A 288 17.47 4.81 1.59
N ASP A 289 18.51 4.31 2.28
CA ASP A 289 18.92 2.90 2.22
C ASP A 289 17.84 1.97 2.77
N LYS A 290 17.08 2.37 3.80
CA LYS A 290 15.94 1.58 4.32
C LYS A 290 14.84 1.47 3.28
N LEU A 291 14.52 2.57 2.59
CA LEU A 291 13.53 2.57 1.52
C LEU A 291 13.96 1.70 0.35
N ILE A 292 15.22 1.80 -0.07
CA ILE A 292 15.77 0.98 -1.17
C ILE A 292 15.71 -0.50 -0.82
N ASN A 293 16.08 -0.89 0.41
CA ASN A 293 15.98 -2.27 0.87
C ASN A 293 14.53 -2.76 0.91
N ALA A 294 13.61 -1.95 1.45
CA ALA A 294 12.19 -2.26 1.48
C ALA A 294 11.63 -2.47 0.07
N VAL A 295 11.91 -1.57 -0.88
CA VAL A 295 11.49 -1.72 -2.28
C VAL A 295 12.12 -2.95 -2.91
N SER A 296 13.40 -3.24 -2.64
CA SER A 296 14.05 -4.45 -3.17
C SER A 296 13.38 -5.74 -2.68
N ASN A 297 12.83 -5.75 -1.47
CA ASN A 297 12.21 -6.93 -0.87
C ASN A 297 10.74 -7.06 -1.25
N THR A 298 10.02 -5.95 -1.41
CA THR A 298 8.57 -5.93 -1.66
C THR A 298 8.21 -5.78 -3.14
N TYR A 299 8.88 -4.86 -3.85
CA TYR A 299 8.59 -4.49 -5.25
C TYR A 299 9.88 -4.40 -6.10
N PRO A 300 10.63 -5.50 -6.26
CA PRO A 300 11.92 -5.49 -6.95
C PRO A 300 11.84 -4.95 -8.40
N GLU A 301 10.68 -5.03 -9.04
CA GLU A 301 10.41 -4.53 -10.39
C GLU A 301 10.66 -3.03 -10.54
N VAL A 302 10.39 -2.24 -9.48
CA VAL A 302 10.56 -0.79 -9.47
C VAL A 302 11.80 -0.32 -8.72
N LEU A 303 12.69 -1.24 -8.33
CA LEU A 303 13.92 -0.89 -7.60
C LEU A 303 14.82 0.07 -8.38
N SER A 304 15.04 -0.20 -9.67
CA SER A 304 15.87 0.65 -10.53
C SER A 304 15.27 2.05 -10.70
N ALA A 305 13.95 2.13 -10.90
CA ALA A 305 13.25 3.39 -11.02
C ALA A 305 13.28 4.18 -9.71
N THR A 306 13.11 3.50 -8.57
CA THR A 306 13.21 4.10 -7.23
C THR A 306 14.59 4.71 -6.99
N ALA A 307 15.67 3.96 -7.22
CA ALA A 307 17.03 4.47 -7.06
C ALA A 307 17.31 5.70 -7.95
N LYS A 308 16.82 5.65 -9.20
CA LYS A 308 16.93 6.77 -10.15
C LYS A 308 16.14 7.99 -9.67
N LEU A 309 14.92 7.82 -9.17
CA LEU A 309 14.08 8.91 -8.65
C LEU A 309 14.75 9.61 -7.47
N LEU A 310 15.22 8.86 -6.47
CA LEU A 310 15.84 9.44 -5.28
C LEU A 310 17.14 10.19 -5.63
N THR A 311 17.99 9.59 -6.47
CA THR A 311 19.22 10.24 -6.95
C THR A 311 18.91 11.52 -7.72
N ALA A 312 17.88 11.48 -8.59
CA ALA A 312 17.48 12.64 -9.37
C ALA A 312 16.84 13.73 -8.49
N ALA A 313 16.09 13.36 -7.44
CA ALA A 313 15.53 14.30 -6.48
C ALA A 313 16.63 15.04 -5.70
N ASP A 314 17.67 14.34 -5.23
CA ASP A 314 18.81 14.98 -4.57
C ASP A 314 19.56 15.94 -5.50
N ALA A 315 19.83 15.52 -6.74
CA ALA A 315 20.43 16.40 -7.75
C ALA A 315 19.54 17.60 -8.05
N PHE A 316 18.23 17.40 -8.18
CA PHE A 316 17.27 18.49 -8.41
C PHE A 316 17.30 19.51 -7.27
N ILE A 317 17.28 19.05 -6.01
CA ILE A 317 17.34 19.90 -4.82
C ILE A 317 18.60 20.77 -4.83
N GLU A 318 19.77 20.15 -5.01
CA GLU A 318 21.06 20.85 -5.01
C GLU A 318 21.12 21.88 -6.15
N GLN A 319 20.76 21.47 -7.37
CA GLN A 319 20.88 22.35 -8.53
C GLN A 319 19.82 23.44 -8.54
N LEU A 320 18.64 23.22 -7.97
CA LEU A 320 17.61 24.25 -7.84
C LEU A 320 18.03 25.33 -6.83
N GLU A 321 18.70 24.97 -5.74
CA GLU A 321 19.27 25.94 -4.79
C GLU A 321 20.32 26.83 -5.46
N ILE A 322 21.19 26.24 -6.30
CA ILE A 322 22.20 26.97 -7.07
C ILE A 322 21.55 27.88 -8.11
N CYS A 323 20.59 27.35 -8.89
CA CYS A 323 19.94 28.08 -9.98
C CYS A 323 18.95 29.15 -9.50
N GLY A 324 18.36 28.97 -8.31
CA GLY A 324 17.43 29.91 -7.70
C GLY A 324 18.11 31.15 -7.11
N ASN A 325 19.45 31.17 -7.02
CA ASN A 325 20.21 32.31 -6.55
C ASN A 325 21.06 32.90 -7.70
N PRO A 326 20.81 34.16 -8.12
CA PRO A 326 21.54 34.82 -9.20
C PRO A 326 23.07 34.87 -8.99
N ASP A 327 23.54 34.87 -7.73
CA ASP A 327 24.96 34.96 -7.41
C ASP A 327 25.70 33.62 -7.59
N THR A 328 24.98 32.51 -7.55
CA THR A 328 25.55 31.15 -7.68
C THR A 328 25.17 30.46 -8.99
N TYR A 329 24.28 31.06 -9.78
CA TYR A 329 23.81 30.51 -11.04
C TYR A 329 24.97 30.20 -12.01
N THR A 330 24.91 29.03 -12.64
CA THR A 330 25.79 28.63 -13.74
C THR A 330 25.00 27.87 -14.80
N ASP A 331 25.44 27.93 -16.06
CA ASP A 331 24.82 27.16 -17.15
C ASP A 331 24.97 25.64 -16.94
N ASP A 332 26.07 25.21 -16.31
CA ASP A 332 26.28 23.81 -15.92
C ASP A 332 25.25 23.36 -14.88
N ALA A 333 24.96 24.18 -13.87
CA ALA A 333 23.93 23.88 -12.88
C ALA A 333 22.54 23.83 -13.52
N LEU A 334 22.23 24.73 -14.46
CA LEU A 334 20.98 24.69 -15.20
C LEU A 334 20.86 23.41 -16.05
N GLN A 335 21.95 22.97 -16.69
CA GLN A 335 21.97 21.72 -17.45
C GLN A 335 21.73 20.51 -16.53
N GLN A 336 22.36 20.48 -15.37
CA GLN A 336 22.17 19.39 -14.39
C GLN A 336 20.75 19.40 -13.82
N LEU A 337 20.18 20.57 -13.53
CA LEU A 337 18.78 20.72 -13.11
C LEU A 337 17.83 20.13 -14.15
N ASN A 338 18.00 20.49 -15.43
CA ASN A 338 17.17 19.95 -16.51
C ASN A 338 17.34 18.43 -16.68
N SER A 339 18.56 17.91 -16.49
CA SER A 339 18.80 16.47 -16.49
C SER A 339 18.09 15.77 -15.32
N ALA A 340 18.08 16.38 -14.15
CA ALA A 340 17.38 15.86 -12.97
C ALA A 340 15.87 15.81 -13.20
N ILE A 341 15.28 16.88 -13.75
CA ILE A 341 13.86 16.95 -14.14
C ILE A 341 13.50 15.79 -15.10
N SER A 342 14.30 15.57 -16.14
CA SER A 342 14.05 14.47 -17.08
C SER A 342 14.13 13.10 -16.42
N ASN A 343 15.08 12.90 -15.51
CA ASN A 343 15.23 11.64 -14.78
C ASN A 343 14.08 11.40 -13.79
N ILE A 344 13.61 12.44 -13.09
CA ILE A 344 12.43 12.39 -12.22
C ILE A 344 11.21 11.95 -13.01
N SER A 345 10.93 12.60 -14.15
CA SER A 345 9.76 12.28 -14.96
C SER A 345 9.79 10.83 -15.49
N SER A 346 10.94 10.38 -16.00
CA SER A 346 11.10 9.00 -16.47
C SER A 346 10.93 7.98 -15.34
N ALA A 347 11.58 8.20 -14.19
CA ALA A 347 11.49 7.29 -13.05
C ALA A 347 10.06 7.25 -12.48
N ARG A 348 9.40 8.41 -12.41
CA ARG A 348 8.00 8.51 -11.99
C ARG A 348 7.10 7.68 -12.89
N ASN A 349 7.27 7.76 -14.22
CA ASN A 349 6.41 7.00 -15.14
C ASN A 349 6.56 5.49 -14.93
N GLU A 350 7.80 4.99 -14.78
CA GLU A 350 8.05 3.57 -14.50
C GLU A 350 7.40 3.11 -13.17
N ILE A 351 7.50 3.92 -12.11
CA ILE A 351 6.87 3.63 -10.81
C ILE A 351 5.34 3.69 -10.93
N TYR A 352 4.82 4.73 -11.58
CA TYR A 352 3.38 4.93 -11.75
C TYR A 352 2.76 3.78 -12.55
N ASP A 353 3.39 3.37 -13.66
CA ASP A 353 2.90 2.28 -14.49
C ASP A 353 2.83 0.96 -13.72
N PHE A 354 3.80 0.69 -12.84
CA PHE A 354 3.77 -0.51 -12.00
C PHE A 354 2.58 -0.51 -11.02
N PHE A 355 2.31 0.60 -10.34
CA PHE A 355 1.25 0.63 -9.33
C PHE A 355 -0.16 0.82 -9.93
N ALA A 356 -0.29 1.68 -10.94
CA ALA A 356 -1.58 2.20 -11.41
C ALA A 356 -2.11 1.54 -12.70
N ASN A 357 -1.27 0.88 -13.51
CA ASN A 357 -1.71 0.23 -14.74
C ASN A 357 -1.73 -1.30 -14.55
N ARG A 358 -2.90 -1.84 -14.18
CA ARG A 358 -3.15 -3.28 -13.96
C ARG A 358 -3.93 -3.90 -15.11
#